data_AF-A0AAE9YMB9-F1
#
_entry.id   AF-A0AAE9YMB9-F1
#
_cell.length_a   1.000
_cell.length_b   1.000
_cell.length_c   1.000
_cell.angle_alpha   90.00
_cell.angle_beta   90.00
_cell.angle_gamma   90.00
#
_symmetry.space_group_name_H-M   'P 1'
#
loop_
_entity.id
_entity.type
_entity.pdbx_description
1 polymer ?
#
loop_
_entity_poly.entity_id
_entity_poly.type
_entity_poly.pdbx_seq_one_letter_code
_entity_poly.pdbx_strand_id
1 'polypeptide(L)'
;MNLALKKSINFYPLEQGIYHVYDASTSRHFKLGEQEVNWLKLLDGKTPVEALRGLIPLEYFDKFIKTVQHLDLLEGESKKEPFSPLKIKVFNLDPSRFIDNSGKFALYFSHFLNWCSLPLLVINVLMVALLVPQVQNIRETLTFDTFTVIFYFFAILVTGIVHEGAHALVAKSFNVKVPQVGMMLFFLHPSFYADVSGINLMSDRKKRIKVLIAGVQGNNLLMFLGLMLTFIPMGETALSYLLFFTAINFVLMFINLIPFVEYDGYYIFQELLGEPRFARNALVSQLTRQNQKIEYRAYFFISQLFQFILIVSMLVLIHDGVLLLWDAQWVDVLFLVLIVAAYPALMAFKIRSAK
;
A
#
# COMPACT_ATOMS: atom_id res chain seq x y z
N MET A 1 -7.76 -27.68 30.14
CA MET A 1 -6.72 -27.09 29.27
C MET A 1 -7.07 -25.61 29.14
N ASN A 2 -6.19 -24.69 29.52
CA ASN A 2 -6.51 -23.27 29.47
C ASN A 2 -6.21 -22.71 28.08
N LEU A 3 -7.11 -21.92 27.53
CA LEU A 3 -6.94 -21.27 26.23
C LEU A 3 -6.42 -19.85 26.47
N ALA A 4 -5.31 -19.52 25.84
CA ALA A 4 -4.70 -18.20 25.89
C ALA A 4 -4.71 -17.57 24.49
N LEU A 5 -5.08 -16.29 24.41
CA LEU A 5 -5.02 -15.49 23.20
C LEU A 5 -3.56 -15.05 22.94
N LYS A 6 -3.15 -15.01 21.66
CA LYS A 6 -1.83 -14.48 21.30
C LYS A 6 -1.65 -13.06 21.82
N LYS A 7 -0.50 -12.80 22.46
CA LYS A 7 -0.10 -11.46 22.93
C LYS A 7 0.05 -10.42 21.81
N SER A 8 0.20 -10.87 20.57
CA SER A 8 0.28 -10.01 19.38
C SER A 8 -1.08 -9.46 18.92
N ILE A 9 -2.19 -9.92 19.52
CA ILE A 9 -3.53 -9.48 19.15
C ILE A 9 -3.88 -8.17 19.84
N ASN A 10 -4.24 -7.19 19.03
CA ASN A 10 -4.65 -5.85 19.45
C ASN A 10 -6.12 -5.62 19.09
N PHE A 11 -6.84 -4.93 19.97
CA PHE A 11 -8.25 -4.61 19.79
C PHE A 11 -8.44 -3.11 19.65
N TYR A 12 -9.11 -2.69 18.59
CA TYR A 12 -9.36 -1.29 18.31
C TYR A 12 -10.85 -1.03 18.06
N PRO A 13 -11.47 -0.07 18.76
CA PRO A 13 -12.86 0.29 18.49
C PRO A 13 -12.97 0.99 17.13
N LEU A 14 -13.99 0.63 16.33
CA LEU A 14 -14.21 1.18 14.99
C LEU A 14 -15.50 2.05 14.93
N GLU A 15 -16.67 1.45 14.68
CA GLU A 15 -17.98 2.12 14.63
C GLU A 15 -19.06 1.18 15.22
N GLN A 16 -20.06 1.73 15.95
CA GLN A 16 -21.29 1.01 16.36
C GLN A 16 -21.09 -0.35 17.08
N GLY A 17 -20.17 -0.44 18.05
CA GLY A 17 -19.91 -1.69 18.79
C GLY A 17 -19.12 -2.73 18.00
N ILE A 18 -18.54 -2.34 16.86
CA ILE A 18 -17.63 -3.18 16.07
C ILE A 18 -16.18 -2.83 16.42
N TYR A 19 -15.37 -3.87 16.54
CA TYR A 19 -13.93 -3.78 16.77
C TYR A 19 -13.15 -4.27 15.55
N HIS A 20 -12.08 -3.55 15.25
CA HIS A 20 -10.99 -4.02 14.40
C HIS A 20 -9.99 -4.77 15.29
N VAL A 21 -9.85 -6.07 15.03
CA VAL A 21 -8.89 -6.92 15.73
C VAL A 21 -7.71 -7.20 14.80
N TYR A 22 -6.50 -6.95 15.29
CA TYR A 22 -5.28 -7.03 14.49
C TYR A 22 -4.27 -7.97 15.16
N ASP A 23 -3.80 -8.98 14.43
CA ASP A 23 -2.69 -9.83 14.88
C ASP A 23 -1.38 -9.32 14.29
N ALA A 24 -0.51 -8.73 15.13
CA ALA A 24 0.78 -8.20 14.73
C ALA A 24 1.78 -9.27 14.27
N SER A 25 1.58 -10.54 14.66
CA SER A 25 2.46 -11.65 14.27
C SER A 25 2.21 -12.11 12.84
N THR A 26 0.95 -12.07 12.38
CA THR A 26 0.55 -12.50 11.05
C THR A 26 0.11 -11.35 10.14
N SER A 27 0.11 -10.10 10.63
CA SER A 27 -0.43 -8.92 9.92
C SER A 27 -1.89 -9.11 9.44
N ARG A 28 -2.72 -9.85 10.20
CA ARG A 28 -4.11 -10.14 9.81
C ARG A 28 -5.10 -9.22 10.50
N HIS A 29 -6.15 -8.86 9.79
CA HIS A 29 -7.22 -7.96 10.24
C HIS A 29 -8.55 -8.71 10.30
N PHE A 30 -9.27 -8.55 11.41
CA PHE A 30 -10.56 -9.18 11.63
C PHE A 30 -11.59 -8.11 12.03
N LYS A 31 -12.84 -8.31 11.56
CA LYS A 31 -14.02 -7.55 12.00
C LYS A 31 -14.75 -8.38 13.04
N LEU A 32 -14.88 -7.89 14.26
CA LEU A 32 -15.60 -8.59 15.33
C LEU A 32 -16.57 -7.64 16.04
N GLY A 33 -17.70 -8.17 16.51
CA GLY A 33 -18.61 -7.41 17.36
C GLY A 33 -18.06 -7.32 18.79
N GLU A 34 -18.69 -6.44 19.58
CA GLU A 34 -18.33 -6.22 20.98
C GLU A 34 -18.45 -7.50 21.82
N GLN A 35 -19.47 -8.32 21.57
CA GLN A 35 -19.67 -9.58 22.29
C GLN A 35 -18.53 -10.56 22.01
N GLU A 36 -18.17 -10.76 20.74
CA GLU A 36 -17.08 -11.67 20.38
C GLU A 36 -15.73 -11.19 20.92
N VAL A 37 -15.50 -9.87 20.94
CA VAL A 37 -14.29 -9.31 21.57
C VAL A 37 -14.28 -9.55 23.07
N ASN A 38 -15.41 -9.41 23.74
CA ASN A 38 -15.50 -9.71 25.17
C ASN A 38 -15.22 -11.19 25.43
N TRP A 39 -15.73 -12.10 24.59
CA TRP A 39 -15.41 -13.52 24.68
C TRP A 39 -13.94 -13.83 24.41
N LEU A 40 -13.32 -13.17 23.43
CA LEU A 40 -11.88 -13.31 23.16
C LEU A 40 -11.03 -12.86 24.35
N LYS A 41 -11.42 -11.78 25.03
CA LYS A 41 -10.72 -11.27 26.22
C LYS A 41 -10.78 -12.23 27.41
N LEU A 42 -11.75 -13.15 27.45
CA LEU A 42 -11.82 -14.20 28.47
C LEU A 42 -10.79 -15.31 28.25
N LEU A 43 -10.20 -15.42 27.05
CA LEU A 43 -9.15 -16.39 26.73
C LEU A 43 -7.78 -15.90 27.24
N ASP A 44 -7.66 -15.75 28.55
CA ASP A 44 -6.50 -15.15 29.21
C ASP A 44 -5.43 -16.18 29.66
N GLY A 45 -5.63 -17.47 29.36
CA GLY A 45 -4.77 -18.57 29.80
C GLY A 45 -4.92 -18.93 31.28
N LYS A 46 -5.71 -18.19 32.05
CA LYS A 46 -5.96 -18.43 33.48
C LYS A 46 -7.33 -19.06 33.71
N THR A 47 -8.32 -18.64 32.92
CA THR A 47 -9.71 -19.09 33.03
C THR A 47 -9.85 -20.53 32.51
N PRO A 48 -10.33 -21.49 33.33
CA PRO A 48 -10.57 -22.85 32.88
C PRO A 48 -11.66 -22.90 31.81
N VAL A 49 -11.54 -23.83 30.86
CA VAL A 49 -12.52 -24.01 29.79
C VAL A 49 -13.91 -24.33 30.32
N GLU A 50 -14.03 -25.04 31.45
CA GLU A 50 -15.33 -25.27 32.09
C GLU A 50 -15.98 -23.96 32.59
N ALA A 51 -15.19 -23.02 33.10
CA ALA A 51 -15.69 -21.72 33.56
C ALA A 51 -16.15 -20.83 32.39
N LEU A 52 -15.47 -20.93 31.24
CA LEU A 52 -15.85 -20.21 30.02
C LEU A 52 -17.24 -20.63 29.49
N ARG A 53 -17.63 -21.90 29.69
CA ARG A 53 -18.98 -22.41 29.30
C ARG A 53 -20.12 -21.77 30.09
N GLY A 54 -19.84 -21.16 31.25
CA GLY A 54 -20.81 -20.39 32.02
C GLY A 54 -20.90 -18.91 31.61
N LEU A 55 -19.88 -18.38 30.92
CA LEU A 55 -19.77 -16.98 30.51
C LEU A 55 -20.15 -16.76 29.04
N ILE A 56 -19.96 -17.77 28.20
CA ILE A 56 -20.32 -17.77 26.79
C ILE A 56 -21.54 -18.68 26.62
N PRO A 57 -22.62 -18.25 25.94
CA PRO A 57 -23.78 -19.11 25.73
C PRO A 57 -23.39 -20.43 25.04
N LEU A 58 -23.85 -21.55 25.60
CA LEU A 58 -23.45 -22.90 25.19
C LEU A 58 -23.70 -23.18 23.69
N GLU A 59 -24.74 -22.59 23.12
CA GLU A 59 -25.07 -22.70 21.68
C GLU A 59 -23.94 -22.19 20.77
N TYR A 60 -23.20 -21.17 21.20
CA TYR A 60 -22.14 -20.54 20.41
C TYR A 60 -20.74 -21.03 20.79
N PHE A 61 -20.57 -21.65 21.96
CA PHE A 61 -19.26 -21.98 22.52
C PHE A 61 -18.38 -22.81 21.57
N ASP A 62 -18.88 -23.98 21.14
CA ASP A 62 -18.09 -24.88 20.30
C ASP A 62 -17.76 -24.26 18.93
N LYS A 63 -18.72 -23.52 18.36
CA LYS A 63 -18.53 -22.81 17.09
C LYS A 63 -17.50 -21.69 17.23
N PHE A 64 -17.56 -20.94 18.32
CA PHE A 64 -16.61 -19.87 18.64
C PHE A 64 -15.20 -20.43 18.79
N ILE A 65 -14.99 -21.41 19.67
CA ILE A 65 -13.66 -22.00 19.89
C ILE A 65 -13.06 -22.59 18.61
N LYS A 66 -13.86 -23.33 17.81
CA LYS A 66 -13.41 -23.84 16.51
C LYS A 66 -13.00 -22.71 15.56
N THR A 67 -13.73 -21.60 15.56
CA THR A 67 -13.41 -20.44 14.73
C THR A 67 -12.11 -19.78 15.19
N VAL A 68 -11.94 -19.54 16.49
CA VAL A 68 -10.73 -18.95 17.07
C VAL A 68 -9.49 -19.81 16.77
N GLN A 69 -9.61 -21.14 16.86
CA GLN A 69 -8.57 -22.09 16.47
C GLN A 69 -8.28 -22.05 14.97
N HIS A 70 -9.32 -22.04 14.12
CA HIS A 70 -9.16 -21.99 12.66
C HIS A 70 -8.50 -20.70 12.19
N LEU A 71 -8.82 -19.57 12.84
CA LEU A 71 -8.21 -18.27 12.58
C LEU A 71 -6.80 -18.12 13.16
N ASP A 72 -6.32 -19.13 13.90
CA ASP A 72 -5.00 -19.14 14.54
C ASP A 72 -4.81 -17.94 15.50
N LEU A 73 -5.78 -17.70 16.40
CA LEU A 73 -5.73 -16.59 17.37
C LEU A 73 -5.18 -16.99 18.75
N LEU A 74 -4.98 -18.28 19.01
CA LEU A 74 -4.51 -18.80 20.30
C LEU A 74 -2.98 -18.87 20.37
N GLU A 75 -2.42 -18.82 21.57
CA GLU A 75 -0.99 -19.04 21.80
C GLU A 75 -0.57 -20.42 21.27
N GLY A 76 0.47 -20.44 20.43
CA GLY A 76 0.96 -21.62 19.70
C GLY A 76 1.90 -21.22 18.57
N GLU A 77 2.42 -22.20 17.82
CA GLU A 77 3.20 -21.92 16.61
C GLU A 77 2.34 -21.21 15.57
N SER A 78 2.66 -19.94 15.32
CA SER A 78 2.00 -19.10 14.32
C SER A 78 2.22 -19.66 12.92
N LYS A 79 1.13 -19.79 12.15
CA LYS A 79 1.25 -19.96 10.70
C LYS A 79 1.74 -18.64 10.10
N LYS A 80 3.06 -18.54 9.88
CA LYS A 80 3.68 -17.40 9.18
C LYS A 80 2.98 -17.16 7.84
N GLU A 81 2.85 -15.89 7.46
CA GLU A 81 2.35 -15.56 6.13
C GLU A 81 3.23 -16.24 5.07
N PRO A 82 2.63 -16.83 4.01
CA PRO A 82 3.40 -17.41 2.93
C PRO A 82 4.27 -16.33 2.29
N PHE A 83 5.54 -16.64 2.07
CA PHE A 83 6.47 -15.73 1.39
C PHE A 83 5.91 -15.35 0.02
N SER A 84 5.75 -14.04 -0.20
CA SER A 84 5.36 -13.48 -1.48
C SER A 84 6.59 -12.84 -2.13
N PRO A 85 7.10 -13.38 -3.25
CA PRO A 85 8.25 -12.78 -3.95
C PRO A 85 7.93 -11.39 -4.50
N LEU A 86 6.64 -11.02 -4.58
CA LEU A 86 6.17 -9.71 -5.04
C LEU A 86 6.19 -8.63 -3.97
N LYS A 87 6.18 -9.01 -2.68
CA LYS A 87 6.05 -8.10 -1.54
C LYS A 87 7.07 -8.50 -0.48
N ILE A 88 8.30 -8.02 -0.62
CA ILE A 88 9.38 -8.32 0.33
C ILE A 88 9.48 -7.14 1.30
N LYS A 89 8.99 -7.31 2.53
CA LYS A 89 9.10 -6.27 3.57
C LYS A 89 10.57 -6.08 3.93
N VAL A 90 11.06 -4.84 3.85
CA VAL A 90 12.43 -4.46 4.22
C VAL A 90 12.48 -4.09 5.69
N PHE A 91 11.57 -3.19 6.12
CA PHE A 91 11.38 -2.84 7.52
C PHE A 91 9.93 -2.46 7.81
N ASN A 92 9.53 -2.58 9.06
CA ASN A 92 8.24 -2.20 9.58
C ASN A 92 8.39 -1.45 10.92
N LEU A 93 7.60 -0.41 11.10
CA LEU A 93 7.54 0.43 12.28
C LEU A 93 6.09 0.52 12.74
N ASP A 94 5.86 0.63 14.05
CA ASP A 94 4.53 0.92 14.61
C ASP A 94 4.35 2.45 14.71
N PRO A 95 3.52 3.07 13.84
CA PRO A 95 3.30 4.50 13.85
C PRO A 95 2.20 4.93 14.83
N SER A 96 1.60 3.99 15.58
CA SER A 96 0.39 4.24 16.39
C SER A 96 0.57 5.43 17.31
N ARG A 97 1.74 5.58 17.95
CA ARG A 97 2.02 6.73 18.83
C ARG A 97 1.92 8.07 18.10
N PHE A 98 2.51 8.18 16.90
CA PHE A 98 2.50 9.42 16.13
C PHE A 98 1.11 9.71 15.55
N ILE A 99 0.48 8.71 14.96
CA ILE A 99 -0.84 8.85 14.32
C ILE A 99 -1.93 9.07 15.37
N ASP A 100 -1.89 8.39 16.52
CA ASP A 100 -2.86 8.59 17.58
C ASP A 100 -2.73 9.95 18.26
N ASN A 101 -1.50 10.44 18.43
CA ASN A 101 -1.23 11.77 18.97
C ASN A 101 -1.62 12.90 18.01
N SER A 102 -1.84 12.63 16.72
CA SER A 102 -2.29 13.64 15.76
C SER A 102 -3.67 14.23 16.13
N GLY A 103 -4.50 13.50 16.88
CA GLY A 103 -5.78 14.00 17.38
C GLY A 103 -6.66 14.61 16.29
N LYS A 104 -7.07 15.88 16.46
CA LYS A 104 -7.91 16.60 15.47
C LYS A 104 -7.15 17.02 14.21
N PHE A 105 -5.81 16.99 14.21
CA PHE A 105 -5.03 17.33 13.01
C PHE A 105 -5.35 16.39 11.85
N ALA A 106 -5.47 15.09 12.10
CA ALA A 106 -5.88 14.10 11.09
C ALA A 106 -7.22 14.47 10.42
N LEU A 107 -8.18 14.96 11.20
CA LEU A 107 -9.48 15.40 10.71
C LEU A 107 -9.37 16.67 9.84
N TYR A 108 -8.66 17.69 10.33
CA TYR A 108 -8.46 18.94 9.56
C TYR A 108 -7.66 18.70 8.28
N PHE A 109 -6.63 17.86 8.33
CA PHE A 109 -5.84 17.45 7.18
C PHE A 109 -6.69 16.71 6.13
N SER A 110 -7.53 15.77 6.58
CA SER A 110 -8.49 15.07 5.71
C SER A 110 -9.48 16.04 5.04
N HIS A 111 -10.00 17.03 5.78
CA HIS A 111 -10.84 18.06 5.18
C HIS A 111 -10.07 18.94 4.19
N PHE A 112 -8.86 19.37 4.54
CA PHE A 112 -8.00 20.16 3.67
C PHE A 112 -7.73 19.44 2.34
N LEU A 113 -7.31 18.18 2.37
CA LEU A 113 -7.09 17.42 1.14
C LEU A 113 -8.37 17.28 0.31
N ASN A 114 -9.51 17.01 0.93
CA ASN A 114 -10.79 16.88 0.22
C ASN A 114 -11.22 18.18 -0.50
N TRP A 115 -11.04 19.34 0.12
CA TRP A 115 -11.49 20.63 -0.45
C TRP A 115 -10.45 21.27 -1.36
N CYS A 116 -9.16 21.14 -1.03
CA CYS A 116 -8.08 21.83 -1.73
C CYS A 116 -7.48 20.98 -2.86
N SER A 117 -7.59 19.66 -2.86
CA SER A 117 -6.89 18.83 -3.85
C SER A 117 -7.26 19.16 -5.31
N LEU A 118 -8.54 19.41 -5.61
CA LEU A 118 -8.95 19.73 -6.98
C LEU A 118 -8.47 21.13 -7.42
N PRO A 119 -8.68 22.21 -6.64
CA PRO A 119 -8.07 23.51 -6.92
C PRO A 119 -6.55 23.44 -7.10
N LEU A 120 -5.86 22.73 -6.20
CA LEU A 120 -4.40 22.55 -6.28
C LEU A 120 -4.01 21.82 -7.57
N LEU A 121 -4.73 20.77 -7.97
CA LEU A 121 -4.46 20.06 -9.21
C LEU A 121 -4.59 20.99 -10.43
N VAL A 122 -5.65 21.81 -10.48
CA VAL A 122 -5.85 22.78 -11.57
C VAL A 122 -4.72 23.80 -11.60
N ILE A 123 -4.35 24.36 -10.45
CA ILE A 123 -3.24 25.30 -10.33
C ILE A 123 -1.94 24.63 -10.81
N ASN A 124 -1.66 23.41 -10.36
CA ASN A 124 -0.46 22.67 -10.74
C ASN A 124 -0.37 22.44 -12.25
N VAL A 125 -1.47 22.04 -12.89
CA VAL A 125 -1.53 21.85 -14.35
C VAL A 125 -1.27 23.17 -15.08
N LEU A 126 -1.89 24.27 -14.64
CA LEU A 126 -1.66 25.60 -15.23
C LEU A 126 -0.21 26.05 -15.04
N MET A 127 0.35 25.85 -13.85
CA MET A 127 1.74 26.20 -13.55
C MET A 127 2.73 25.39 -14.37
N VAL A 128 2.53 24.08 -14.48
CA VAL A 128 3.36 23.24 -15.34
C VAL A 128 3.28 23.74 -16.77
N ALA A 129 2.09 24.04 -17.29
CA ALA A 129 1.91 24.60 -18.64
C ALA A 129 2.70 25.91 -18.86
N LEU A 130 2.77 26.79 -17.86
CA LEU A 130 3.55 28.03 -17.91
C LEU A 130 5.06 27.78 -17.82
N LEU A 131 5.49 26.73 -17.13
CA LEU A 131 6.89 26.39 -16.91
C LEU A 131 7.47 25.45 -17.98
N VAL A 132 6.65 24.80 -18.83
CA VAL A 132 7.12 23.91 -19.92
C VAL A 132 8.26 24.51 -20.75
N PRO A 133 8.25 25.80 -21.13
CA PRO A 133 9.35 26.39 -21.88
C PRO A 133 10.68 26.39 -21.12
N GLN A 134 10.65 26.49 -19.79
CA GLN A 134 11.83 26.43 -18.92
C GLN A 134 12.30 24.98 -18.69
N VAL A 135 11.41 24.01 -18.84
CA VAL A 135 11.69 22.57 -18.66
C VAL A 135 12.66 22.04 -19.70
N GLN A 136 12.69 22.59 -20.92
CA GLN A 136 13.62 22.17 -21.96
C GLN A 136 15.09 22.36 -21.55
N ASN A 137 15.38 23.39 -20.73
CA ASN A 137 16.73 23.66 -20.22
C ASN A 137 17.15 22.74 -19.07
N ILE A 138 16.20 22.08 -18.39
CA ILE A 138 16.48 21.22 -17.22
C ILE A 138 17.33 20.00 -17.60
N ARG A 139 17.07 19.42 -18.78
CA ARG A 139 17.79 18.22 -19.25
C ARG A 139 19.29 18.48 -19.41
N GLU A 140 19.66 19.73 -19.69
CA GLU A 140 21.05 20.14 -19.86
C GLU A 140 21.73 20.46 -18.53
N THR A 141 20.96 20.84 -17.50
CA THR A 141 21.49 21.21 -16.17
C THR A 141 21.58 20.03 -15.19
N LEU A 142 20.65 19.06 -15.26
CA LEU A 142 20.70 17.89 -14.38
C LEU A 142 21.68 16.85 -14.94
N THR A 143 22.87 16.82 -14.35
CA THR A 143 23.85 15.76 -14.61
C THR A 143 23.62 14.59 -13.64
N PHE A 144 23.97 13.37 -14.05
CA PHE A 144 23.94 12.21 -13.15
C PHE A 144 25.17 12.20 -12.22
N ASP A 145 25.32 13.27 -11.44
CA ASP A 145 26.36 13.39 -10.44
C ASP A 145 25.89 12.83 -9.08
N THR A 146 26.84 12.69 -8.15
CA THR A 146 26.56 12.14 -6.81
C THR A 146 25.50 12.94 -6.05
N PHE A 147 25.48 14.28 -6.20
CA PHE A 147 24.49 15.13 -5.54
C PHE A 147 23.08 14.91 -6.09
N THR A 148 22.93 14.74 -7.40
CA THR A 148 21.64 14.45 -8.02
C THR A 148 21.10 13.09 -7.57
N VAL A 149 21.96 12.08 -7.44
CA VAL A 149 21.57 10.76 -6.91
C VAL A 149 21.12 10.87 -5.46
N ILE A 150 21.88 11.58 -4.60
CA ILE A 150 21.50 11.80 -3.19
C ILE A 150 20.17 12.54 -3.10
N PHE A 151 19.99 13.59 -3.91
CA PHE A 151 18.75 14.37 -3.96
C PHE A 151 17.57 13.50 -4.42
N TYR A 152 17.76 12.65 -5.43
CA TYR A 152 16.74 11.71 -5.90
C TYR A 152 16.25 10.79 -4.78
N PHE A 153 17.17 10.14 -4.06
CA PHE A 153 16.78 9.27 -2.94
C PHE A 153 16.08 10.03 -1.83
N PHE A 154 16.54 11.24 -1.51
CA PHE A 154 15.88 12.12 -0.54
C PHE A 154 14.47 12.52 -1.00
N ALA A 155 14.30 12.88 -2.28
CA ALA A 155 13.02 13.21 -2.88
C ALA A 155 12.05 12.04 -2.80
N ILE A 156 12.48 10.82 -3.16
CA ILE A 156 11.66 9.60 -3.08
C ILE A 156 11.28 9.28 -1.63
N LEU A 157 12.20 9.47 -0.67
CA LEU A 157 11.92 9.28 0.75
C LEU A 157 10.83 10.25 1.24
N VAL A 158 10.96 11.54 0.93
CA VAL A 158 9.98 12.57 1.32
C VAL A 158 8.62 12.29 0.67
N THR A 159 8.60 12.01 -0.64
CA THR A 159 7.37 11.67 -1.36
C THR A 159 6.69 10.45 -0.76
N GLY A 160 7.43 9.37 -0.52
CA GLY A 160 6.88 8.14 0.07
C GLY A 160 6.30 8.36 1.48
N ILE A 161 7.01 9.09 2.34
CA ILE A 161 6.52 9.42 3.69
C ILE A 161 5.23 10.23 3.64
N VAL A 162 5.16 11.24 2.76
CA VAL A 162 3.96 12.09 2.64
C VAL A 162 2.80 11.33 2.02
N HIS A 163 3.06 10.48 1.02
CA HIS A 163 2.06 9.63 0.38
C HIS A 163 1.41 8.67 1.38
N GLU A 164 2.22 7.84 2.04
CA GLU A 164 1.74 6.87 3.04
C GLU A 164 1.20 7.56 4.30
N GLY A 165 1.82 8.68 4.70
CA GLY A 165 1.35 9.51 5.78
C GLY A 165 -0.04 10.09 5.51
N ALA A 166 -0.34 10.47 4.27
CA ALA A 166 -1.65 10.96 3.89
C ALA A 166 -2.72 9.87 3.99
N HIS A 167 -2.46 8.65 3.49
CA HIS A 167 -3.34 7.50 3.72
C HIS A 167 -3.59 7.28 5.21
N ALA A 168 -2.52 7.28 6.00
CA ALA A 168 -2.58 6.98 7.41
C ALA A 168 -3.37 8.02 8.21
N LEU A 169 -3.16 9.32 7.94
CA LEU A 169 -3.88 10.42 8.58
C LEU A 169 -5.36 10.46 8.15
N VAL A 170 -5.66 10.23 6.88
CA VAL A 170 -7.06 10.20 6.42
C VAL A 170 -7.79 8.97 6.97
N ALA A 171 -7.13 7.80 7.04
CA ALA A 171 -7.66 6.61 7.71
C ALA A 171 -7.99 6.91 9.17
N LYS A 172 -7.06 7.58 9.88
CA LYS A 172 -7.24 8.00 11.26
C LYS A 172 -8.42 8.96 11.44
N SER A 173 -8.68 9.86 10.48
CA SER A 173 -9.84 10.76 10.52
C SER A 173 -11.20 10.01 10.52
N PHE A 174 -11.19 8.75 10.08
CA PHE A 174 -12.34 7.85 10.11
C PHE A 174 -12.24 6.78 11.21
N ASN A 175 -11.40 7.00 12.23
CA ASN A 175 -11.14 6.07 13.33
C ASN A 175 -10.56 4.70 12.90
N VAL A 176 -10.03 4.60 11.68
CA VAL A 176 -9.31 3.41 11.25
C VAL A 176 -7.90 3.45 11.84
N LYS A 177 -7.47 2.33 12.42
CA LYS A 177 -6.13 2.19 12.97
C LYS A 177 -5.15 1.75 11.90
N VAL A 178 -3.92 2.27 12.01
CA VAL A 178 -2.80 2.00 11.13
C VAL A 178 -1.71 1.35 11.96
N PRO A 179 -1.68 0.01 12.05
CA PRO A 179 -0.81 -0.68 12.99
C PRO A 179 0.65 -0.69 12.55
N GLN A 180 0.93 -0.57 11.24
CA GLN A 180 2.26 -0.65 10.69
C GLN A 180 2.45 0.33 9.53
N VAL A 181 3.63 0.91 9.46
CA VAL A 181 4.16 1.60 8.26
C VAL A 181 5.57 1.07 7.99
N GLY A 182 6.04 1.17 6.76
CA GLY A 182 7.38 0.68 6.46
C GLY A 182 7.78 0.86 5.01
N MET A 183 8.80 0.08 4.63
CA MET A 183 9.27 -0.03 3.27
C MET A 183 9.29 -1.50 2.85
N MET A 184 8.93 -1.75 1.60
CA MET A 184 8.96 -3.05 0.96
C MET A 184 9.55 -2.94 -0.45
N LEU A 185 10.07 -4.04 -0.97
CA LEU A 185 10.27 -4.22 -2.40
C LEU A 185 8.97 -4.77 -2.98
N PHE A 186 8.32 -3.95 -3.81
CA PHE A 186 7.10 -4.30 -4.51
C PHE A 186 7.37 -4.38 -6.01
N PHE A 187 7.21 -5.57 -6.61
CA PHE A 187 7.63 -5.83 -8.00
C PHE A 187 9.09 -5.38 -8.27
N LEU A 188 10.00 -5.71 -7.34
CA LEU A 188 11.41 -5.29 -7.34
C LEU A 188 11.67 -3.79 -7.15
N HIS A 189 10.64 -2.94 -7.09
CA HIS A 189 10.78 -1.51 -6.85
C HIS A 189 10.72 -1.21 -5.35
N PRO A 190 11.57 -0.31 -4.82
CA PRO A 190 11.41 0.20 -3.46
C PRO A 190 10.09 0.98 -3.35
N SER A 191 9.28 0.62 -2.36
CA SER A 191 7.98 1.22 -2.11
C SER A 191 7.77 1.38 -0.62
N PHE A 192 7.22 2.52 -0.21
CA PHE A 192 6.71 2.69 1.13
C PHE A 192 5.34 2.03 1.24
N TYR A 193 4.90 1.76 2.47
CA TYR A 193 3.55 1.28 2.74
C TYR A 193 3.04 1.75 4.11
N ALA A 194 1.75 2.07 4.19
CA ALA A 194 0.97 2.15 5.40
C ALA A 194 -0.08 1.05 5.40
N ASP A 195 -0.18 0.29 6.50
CA ASP A 195 -1.20 -0.74 6.64
C ASP A 195 -2.56 -0.11 6.95
N VAL A 196 -3.26 0.27 5.88
CA VAL A 196 -4.63 0.77 5.91
C VAL A 196 -5.66 -0.32 5.65
N SER A 197 -5.30 -1.60 5.76
CA SER A 197 -6.19 -2.74 5.44
C SER A 197 -7.50 -2.72 6.25
N GLY A 198 -7.50 -2.04 7.41
CA GLY A 198 -8.67 -1.77 8.24
C GLY A 198 -9.81 -1.01 7.53
N ILE A 199 -9.54 -0.30 6.43
CA ILE A 199 -10.60 0.40 5.68
C ILE A 199 -11.64 -0.57 5.11
N ASN A 200 -11.26 -1.81 4.81
CA ASN A 200 -12.18 -2.84 4.30
C ASN A 200 -13.30 -3.19 5.31
N LEU A 201 -13.11 -2.83 6.58
CA LEU A 201 -14.08 -3.04 7.65
C LEU A 201 -15.17 -1.95 7.64
N MET A 202 -14.92 -0.80 7.01
CA MET A 202 -15.84 0.33 6.92
C MET A 202 -17.00 0.00 5.98
N SER A 203 -18.21 0.42 6.33
CA SER A 203 -19.40 0.26 5.48
C SER A 203 -19.44 1.27 4.33
N ASP A 204 -19.08 2.53 4.60
CA ASP A 204 -19.16 3.62 3.63
C ASP A 204 -18.04 3.58 2.59
N ARG A 205 -18.41 3.23 1.35
CA ARG A 205 -17.54 3.23 0.18
C ARG A 205 -16.86 4.58 -0.06
N LYS A 206 -17.55 5.69 0.14
CA LYS A 206 -16.98 7.02 -0.12
C LYS A 206 -15.84 7.31 0.85
N LYS A 207 -15.97 6.90 2.12
CA LYS A 207 -14.87 7.02 3.10
C LYS A 207 -13.69 6.13 2.72
N ARG A 208 -13.92 4.90 2.26
CA ARG A 208 -12.85 4.01 1.78
C ARG A 208 -12.09 4.65 0.62
N ILE A 209 -12.81 5.16 -0.40
CA ILE A 209 -12.19 5.86 -1.55
C ILE A 209 -11.41 7.10 -1.09
N LYS A 210 -11.91 7.87 -0.13
CA LYS A 210 -11.19 9.02 0.44
C LYS A 210 -9.84 8.62 1.05
N VAL A 211 -9.78 7.50 1.76
CA VAL A 211 -8.50 6.99 2.28
C VAL A 211 -7.61 6.55 1.12
N LEU A 212 -8.15 5.83 0.15
CA LEU A 212 -7.38 5.30 -0.99
C LEU A 212 -6.84 6.37 -1.94
N ILE A 213 -7.49 7.54 -2.07
CA ILE A 213 -6.97 8.63 -2.90
C ILE A 213 -6.00 9.54 -2.14
N ALA A 214 -5.92 9.42 -0.81
CA ALA A 214 -5.19 10.37 0.04
C ALA A 214 -3.69 10.46 -0.30
N GLY A 215 -3.02 9.35 -0.60
CA GLY A 215 -1.62 9.35 -1.01
C GLY A 215 -1.37 10.14 -2.29
N VAL A 216 -2.21 9.93 -3.30
CA VAL A 216 -2.22 10.74 -4.53
C VAL A 216 -2.46 12.23 -4.25
N GLN A 217 -3.38 12.56 -3.33
CA GLN A 217 -3.58 13.95 -2.91
C GLN A 217 -2.34 14.52 -2.20
N GLY A 218 -1.61 13.71 -1.44
CA GLY A 218 -0.33 14.05 -0.84
C GLY A 218 0.74 14.37 -1.89
N ASN A 219 0.87 13.55 -2.94
CA ASN A 219 1.77 13.84 -4.07
C ASN A 219 1.39 15.14 -4.78
N ASN A 220 0.10 15.38 -4.99
CA ASN A 220 -0.39 16.63 -5.58
C ASN A 220 -0.07 17.87 -4.72
N LEU A 221 -0.14 17.74 -3.38
CA LEU A 221 0.30 18.78 -2.46
C LEU A 221 1.80 19.04 -2.57
N LEU A 222 2.63 18.00 -2.61
CA LEU A 222 4.08 18.15 -2.80
C LEU A 222 4.43 18.78 -4.14
N MET A 223 3.73 18.41 -5.20
CA MET A 223 3.86 19.03 -6.52
C MET A 223 3.57 20.53 -6.45
N PHE A 224 2.48 20.93 -5.77
CA PHE A 224 2.15 22.33 -5.55
C PHE A 224 3.25 23.08 -4.78
N LEU A 225 3.76 22.49 -3.70
CA LEU A 225 4.83 23.12 -2.92
C LEU A 225 6.12 23.28 -3.73
N GLY A 226 6.51 22.24 -4.50
CA GLY A 226 7.67 22.30 -5.38
C GLY A 226 7.55 23.41 -6.42
N LEU A 227 6.38 23.51 -7.05
CA LEU A 227 6.03 24.55 -8.03
C LEU A 227 5.98 25.96 -7.42
N MET A 228 5.38 26.13 -6.24
CA MET A 228 5.33 27.44 -5.57
C MET A 228 6.73 27.95 -5.23
N LEU A 229 7.63 27.05 -4.82
CA LEU A 229 8.98 27.43 -4.47
C LEU A 229 9.77 27.95 -5.67
N THR A 230 9.45 27.56 -6.92
CA THR A 230 10.16 28.05 -8.11
C THR A 230 10.03 29.56 -8.33
N PHE A 231 9.05 30.23 -7.71
CA PHE A 231 8.90 31.69 -7.77
C PHE A 231 9.86 32.43 -6.84
N ILE A 232 10.51 31.73 -5.92
CA ILE A 232 11.52 32.33 -5.05
C ILE A 232 12.81 32.46 -5.86
N PRO A 233 13.43 33.65 -5.95
CA PRO A 233 14.71 33.80 -6.63
C PRO A 233 15.77 32.89 -6.02
N MET A 234 16.23 31.91 -6.80
CA MET A 234 17.23 30.93 -6.40
C MET A 234 18.19 30.65 -7.57
N GLY A 235 19.34 30.05 -7.27
CA GLY A 235 20.29 29.64 -8.31
C GLY A 235 19.71 28.56 -9.23
N GLU A 236 20.21 28.49 -10.47
CA GLU A 236 19.74 27.55 -11.50
C GLU A 236 19.71 26.10 -11.03
N THR A 237 20.74 25.65 -10.32
CA THR A 237 20.81 24.30 -9.75
C THR A 237 19.67 23.99 -8.79
N ALA A 238 19.30 24.94 -7.92
CA ALA A 238 18.20 24.77 -6.98
C ALA A 238 16.85 24.68 -7.71
N LEU A 239 16.67 25.49 -8.75
CA LEU A 239 15.50 25.45 -9.61
C LEU A 239 15.37 24.09 -10.33
N SER A 240 16.46 23.56 -10.88
CA SER A 240 16.48 22.24 -11.52
C SER A 240 16.08 21.12 -10.56
N TYR A 241 16.56 21.15 -9.31
CA TYR A 241 16.17 20.17 -8.28
C TYR A 241 14.69 20.26 -7.88
N LEU A 242 14.13 21.47 -7.75
CA LEU A 242 12.70 21.64 -7.46
C LEU A 242 11.81 21.16 -8.59
N LEU A 243 12.19 21.45 -9.84
CA LEU A 243 11.46 20.98 -11.00
C LEU A 243 11.57 19.45 -11.14
N PHE A 244 12.73 18.87 -10.81
CA PHE A 244 12.89 17.41 -10.75
C PHE A 244 12.02 16.78 -9.65
N PHE A 245 11.99 17.35 -8.44
CA PHE A 245 11.11 16.92 -7.37
C PHE A 245 9.63 16.99 -7.77
N THR A 246 9.23 18.06 -8.45
CA THR A 246 7.89 18.25 -9.00
C THR A 246 7.56 17.16 -10.02
N ALA A 247 8.48 16.86 -10.94
CA ALA A 247 8.32 15.81 -11.95
C ALA A 247 8.18 14.41 -11.31
N ILE A 248 8.98 14.11 -10.27
CA ILE A 248 8.85 12.85 -9.51
C ILE A 248 7.45 12.70 -8.94
N ASN A 249 6.93 13.73 -8.25
CA ASN A 249 5.59 13.68 -7.65
C ASN A 249 4.47 13.60 -8.69
N PHE A 250 4.62 14.31 -9.83
CA PHE A 250 3.71 14.22 -10.96
C PHE A 250 3.64 12.77 -11.49
N VAL A 251 4.78 12.17 -11.81
CA VAL A 251 4.86 10.80 -12.35
C VAL A 251 4.31 9.78 -11.34
N LEU A 252 4.72 9.86 -10.08
CA LEU A 252 4.27 8.92 -9.03
C LEU A 252 2.77 9.03 -8.77
N MET A 253 2.18 10.22 -8.88
CA MET A 253 0.73 10.38 -8.81
C MET A 253 0.01 9.56 -9.88
N PHE A 254 0.44 9.63 -11.15
CA PHE A 254 -0.20 8.87 -12.22
C PHE A 254 0.06 7.38 -12.10
N ILE A 255 1.29 6.96 -11.79
CA ILE A 255 1.61 5.54 -11.61
C ILE A 255 0.73 4.91 -10.53
N ASN A 256 0.53 5.59 -9.39
CA ASN A 256 -0.32 5.08 -8.32
C ASN A 256 -1.79 4.97 -8.72
N LEU A 257 -2.27 5.77 -9.68
CA LEU A 257 -3.64 5.69 -10.21
C LEU A 257 -3.83 4.59 -11.27
N ILE A 258 -2.77 3.92 -11.73
CA ILE A 258 -2.87 2.84 -12.71
C ILE A 258 -3.47 1.58 -12.05
N PRO A 259 -4.61 1.04 -12.54
CA PRO A 259 -5.34 -0.03 -11.87
C PRO A 259 -4.81 -1.46 -12.14
N PHE A 260 -3.67 -1.57 -12.82
CA PHE A 260 -3.13 -2.85 -13.32
C PHE A 260 -2.17 -3.55 -12.36
N VAL A 261 -1.74 -2.83 -11.33
CA VAL A 261 -0.91 -3.30 -10.23
C VAL A 261 -1.66 -2.95 -8.95
N GLU A 262 -1.40 -3.64 -7.84
CA GLU A 262 -2.03 -3.35 -6.54
C GLU A 262 -1.50 -2.04 -5.91
N TYR A 263 -1.51 -0.95 -6.69
CA TYR A 263 -1.41 0.43 -6.24
C TYR A 263 -2.79 0.99 -5.88
N ASP A 264 -2.84 2.21 -5.36
CA ASP A 264 -4.07 2.91 -4.96
C ASP A 264 -5.19 2.83 -6.01
N GLY A 265 -4.85 3.07 -7.27
CA GLY A 265 -5.77 3.08 -8.40
C GLY A 265 -6.48 1.76 -8.60
N TYR A 266 -5.82 0.63 -8.31
CA TYR A 266 -6.47 -0.68 -8.34
C TYR A 266 -7.51 -0.83 -7.23
N TYR A 267 -7.17 -0.40 -6.02
CA TYR A 267 -8.11 -0.46 -4.89
C TYR A 267 -9.27 0.52 -5.09
N ILE A 268 -9.04 1.71 -5.66
CA ILE A 268 -10.11 2.64 -6.04
C ILE A 268 -11.00 2.01 -7.12
N PHE A 269 -10.38 1.42 -8.15
CA PHE A 269 -11.10 0.76 -9.24
C PHE A 269 -12.02 -0.35 -8.73
N GLN A 270 -11.55 -1.21 -7.82
CA GLN A 270 -12.39 -2.29 -7.26
C GLN A 270 -13.58 -1.72 -6.45
N GLU A 271 -13.37 -0.61 -5.73
CA GLU A 271 -14.42 0.05 -4.94
C GLU A 271 -15.48 0.67 -5.85
N LEU A 272 -15.05 1.31 -6.94
CA LEU A 272 -15.96 1.88 -7.94
C LEU A 272 -16.82 0.80 -8.61
N LEU A 273 -16.22 -0.35 -8.95
CA LEU A 273 -16.94 -1.50 -9.50
C LEU A 273 -17.81 -2.24 -8.48
N GLY A 274 -17.48 -2.15 -7.19
CA GLY A 274 -18.13 -2.95 -6.15
C GLY A 274 -17.80 -4.45 -6.24
N GLU A 275 -16.76 -4.83 -6.98
CA GLU A 275 -16.32 -6.21 -7.14
C GLU A 275 -14.98 -6.42 -6.41
N PRO A 276 -14.97 -6.96 -5.18
CA PRO A 276 -13.73 -7.21 -4.45
C PRO A 276 -12.89 -8.28 -5.15
N ARG A 277 -11.55 -8.12 -5.09
CA ARG A 277 -10.59 -9.06 -5.70
C ARG A 277 -10.75 -9.21 -7.22
N PHE A 278 -11.10 -8.13 -7.91
CA PHE A 278 -11.30 -8.10 -9.36
C PHE A 278 -10.14 -8.73 -10.15
N ALA A 279 -8.87 -8.41 -9.82
CA ALA A 279 -7.71 -8.97 -10.52
C ALA A 279 -7.61 -10.51 -10.38
N ARG A 280 -7.93 -11.04 -9.19
CA ARG A 280 -7.97 -12.49 -8.96
C ARG A 280 -9.10 -13.13 -9.76
N ASN A 281 -10.29 -12.52 -9.75
CA ASN A 281 -11.44 -13.05 -10.47
C ASN A 281 -11.19 -13.05 -11.99
N ALA A 282 -10.54 -12.01 -12.51
CA ALA A 282 -10.12 -11.94 -13.91
C ALA A 282 -9.13 -13.05 -14.29
N LEU A 283 -8.13 -13.32 -13.45
CA LEU A 283 -7.20 -14.44 -13.61
C LEU A 283 -7.93 -15.79 -13.57
N VAL A 284 -8.75 -16.04 -12.55
CA VAL A 284 -9.50 -17.29 -12.40
C VAL A 284 -10.42 -17.52 -13.59
N SER A 285 -11.10 -16.48 -14.07
CA SER A 285 -11.96 -16.56 -15.26
C SER A 285 -11.21 -17.04 -16.51
N GLN A 286 -9.96 -16.62 -16.70
CA GLN A 286 -9.13 -17.14 -17.81
C GLN A 286 -8.75 -18.60 -17.61
N LEU A 287 -8.46 -19.02 -16.38
CA LEU A 287 -8.01 -20.38 -16.07
C LEU A 287 -9.14 -21.41 -16.11
N THR A 288 -10.31 -21.08 -15.55
CA THR A 288 -11.45 -22.00 -15.44
C THR A 288 -12.44 -21.88 -16.61
N ARG A 289 -12.27 -20.85 -17.45
CA ARG A 289 -13.25 -20.43 -18.48
C ARG A 289 -14.67 -20.18 -17.95
N GLN A 290 -14.82 -19.96 -16.64
CA GLN A 290 -16.08 -19.55 -16.04
C GLN A 290 -16.20 -18.03 -16.05
N ASN A 291 -17.43 -17.53 -16.18
CA ASN A 291 -17.76 -16.10 -16.05
C ASN A 291 -16.90 -15.19 -16.96
N GLN A 292 -16.80 -15.53 -18.26
CA GLN A 292 -15.94 -14.87 -19.25
C GLN A 292 -16.45 -13.48 -19.67
N LYS A 293 -16.54 -12.58 -18.70
CA LYS A 293 -16.79 -11.16 -18.90
C LYS A 293 -15.69 -10.55 -19.80
N ILE A 294 -16.07 -9.67 -20.73
CA ILE A 294 -15.11 -9.00 -21.63
C ILE A 294 -14.15 -8.13 -20.80
N GLU A 295 -14.67 -7.51 -19.74
CA GLU A 295 -13.92 -6.68 -18.80
C GLU A 295 -12.82 -7.48 -18.11
N TYR A 296 -13.09 -8.73 -17.70
CA TYR A 296 -12.10 -9.62 -17.11
C TYR A 296 -11.00 -9.99 -18.09
N ARG A 297 -11.36 -10.26 -19.36
CA ARG A 297 -10.38 -10.57 -20.41
C ARG A 297 -9.48 -9.35 -20.69
N ALA A 298 -10.08 -8.19 -20.93
CA ALA A 298 -9.36 -6.95 -21.20
C ALA A 298 -8.42 -6.59 -20.05
N TYR A 299 -8.94 -6.58 -18.81
CA TYR A 299 -8.13 -6.30 -17.63
C TYR A 299 -6.98 -7.29 -17.47
N PHE A 300 -7.23 -8.59 -17.66
CA PHE A 300 -6.20 -9.61 -17.57
C PHE A 300 -5.04 -9.33 -18.53
N PHE A 301 -5.31 -9.16 -19.83
CA PHE A 301 -4.23 -8.94 -20.81
C PHE A 301 -3.49 -7.62 -20.61
N ILE A 302 -4.22 -6.53 -20.34
CA ILE A 302 -3.58 -5.21 -20.14
C ILE A 302 -2.74 -5.22 -18.87
N SER A 303 -3.25 -5.82 -17.78
CA SER A 303 -2.48 -5.90 -16.53
C SER A 303 -1.24 -6.79 -16.63
N GLN A 304 -1.33 -7.89 -17.40
CA GLN A 304 -0.20 -8.75 -17.69
C GLN A 304 0.89 -8.01 -18.49
N LEU A 305 0.51 -7.32 -19.56
CA LEU A 305 1.43 -6.52 -20.37
C LEU A 305 2.11 -5.43 -19.54
N PHE A 306 1.32 -4.70 -18.73
CA PHE A 306 1.84 -3.64 -17.88
C PHE A 306 2.85 -4.16 -16.85
N GLN A 307 2.54 -5.26 -16.15
CA GLN A 307 3.44 -5.86 -15.17
C GLN A 307 4.70 -6.45 -15.81
N PHE A 308 4.59 -7.01 -17.02
CA PHE A 308 5.75 -7.44 -17.79
C PHE A 308 6.68 -6.26 -18.07
N ILE A 309 6.15 -5.17 -18.62
CA ILE A 309 6.93 -3.95 -18.89
C ILE A 309 7.59 -3.43 -17.62
N LEU A 310 6.85 -3.37 -16.51
CA LEU A 310 7.34 -2.88 -15.22
C LEU A 310 8.51 -3.73 -14.66
N ILE A 311 8.40 -5.05 -14.74
CA ILE A 311 9.46 -5.95 -14.25
C ILE A 311 10.69 -5.85 -15.15
N VAL A 312 10.50 -5.85 -16.48
CA VAL A 312 11.60 -5.75 -17.43
C VAL A 312 12.32 -4.41 -17.28
N SER A 313 11.59 -3.30 -17.15
CA SER A 313 12.20 -1.99 -16.94
C SER A 313 13.05 -1.94 -15.67
N MET A 314 12.59 -2.58 -14.59
CA MET A 314 13.37 -2.65 -13.35
C MET A 314 14.60 -3.54 -13.47
N LEU A 315 14.48 -4.68 -14.16
CA LEU A 315 15.62 -5.57 -14.39
C LEU A 315 16.68 -4.88 -15.24
N VAL A 316 16.29 -4.12 -16.27
CA VAL A 316 17.21 -3.30 -17.07
C VAL A 316 17.86 -2.21 -16.20
N LEU A 317 17.10 -1.52 -15.36
CA LEU A 317 17.66 -0.50 -14.47
C LEU A 317 18.69 -1.08 -13.49
N ILE A 318 18.38 -2.23 -12.88
CA ILE A 318 19.31 -2.93 -11.97
C ILE A 318 20.53 -3.42 -12.75
N HIS A 319 20.34 -3.97 -13.95
CA HIS A 319 21.41 -4.40 -14.83
C HIS A 319 22.41 -3.28 -15.09
N ASP A 320 21.92 -2.13 -15.56
CA ASP A 320 22.77 -0.97 -15.86
C ASP A 320 23.47 -0.45 -14.60
N GLY A 321 22.77 -0.46 -13.47
CA GLY A 321 23.36 -0.14 -12.17
C GLY A 321 24.46 -1.11 -11.73
N VAL A 322 24.33 -2.40 -12.02
CA VAL A 322 25.36 -3.41 -11.73
C VAL A 322 26.56 -3.24 -12.64
N LEU A 323 26.36 -3.01 -13.95
CA LEU A 323 27.45 -2.80 -14.90
C LEU A 323 28.30 -1.56 -14.56
N LEU A 324 27.69 -0.52 -13.97
CA LEU A 324 28.43 0.64 -13.45
C LEU A 324 29.43 0.28 -12.34
N LEU A 325 29.16 -0.78 -11.56
CA LEU A 325 30.00 -1.23 -10.45
C LEU A 325 30.93 -2.38 -10.87
N TRP A 326 30.45 -3.23 -11.77
CA TRP A 326 31.10 -4.46 -12.18
C TRP A 326 30.78 -4.74 -13.66
N ASP A 327 31.66 -4.28 -14.53
CA ASP A 327 31.56 -4.57 -15.97
C ASP A 327 32.04 -6.00 -16.26
N ALA A 328 31.10 -6.91 -16.50
CA ALA A 328 31.41 -8.29 -16.87
C ALA A 328 30.31 -8.93 -17.74
N GLN A 329 30.71 -9.60 -18.81
CA GLN A 329 29.81 -10.24 -19.79
C GLN A 329 28.84 -11.27 -19.19
N TRP A 330 29.20 -11.91 -18.08
CA TRP A 330 28.30 -12.87 -17.42
C TRP A 330 27.10 -12.18 -16.78
N VAL A 331 27.19 -10.89 -16.47
CA VAL A 331 26.08 -10.07 -15.96
C VAL A 331 25.00 -9.93 -17.05
N ASP A 332 25.38 -9.64 -18.30
CA ASP A 332 24.43 -9.55 -19.42
C ASP A 332 23.64 -10.87 -19.58
N VAL A 333 24.37 -12.00 -19.57
CA VAL A 333 23.76 -13.33 -19.72
C VAL A 333 22.82 -13.64 -18.55
N LEU A 334 23.22 -13.30 -17.33
CA LEU A 334 22.39 -13.49 -16.13
C LEU A 334 21.08 -12.68 -16.23
N PHE A 335 21.15 -11.39 -16.57
CA PHE A 335 19.95 -10.55 -16.65
C PHE A 335 19.04 -10.93 -17.81
N LEU A 336 19.58 -11.39 -18.94
CA LEU A 336 18.78 -11.96 -20.02
C LEU A 336 17.98 -13.18 -19.53
N VAL A 337 18.62 -14.09 -18.81
CA VAL A 337 17.95 -15.26 -18.21
C VAL A 337 16.87 -14.82 -17.21
N LEU A 338 17.18 -13.85 -16.35
CA LEU A 338 16.22 -13.31 -15.38
C LEU A 338 15.00 -12.68 -16.06
N ILE A 339 15.19 -11.88 -17.12
CA ILE A 339 14.10 -11.26 -17.89
C ILE A 339 13.17 -12.33 -18.49
N VAL A 340 13.74 -13.37 -19.10
CA VAL A 340 12.97 -14.47 -19.72
C VAL A 340 12.26 -15.31 -18.65
N ALA A 341 12.90 -15.57 -17.50
CA ALA A 341 12.36 -16.43 -16.45
C ALA A 341 11.37 -15.73 -15.50
N ALA A 342 11.50 -14.41 -15.29
CA ALA A 342 10.75 -13.66 -14.28
C ALA A 342 9.24 -13.71 -14.52
N TYR A 343 8.80 -13.52 -15.76
CA TYR A 343 7.38 -13.47 -16.06
C TYR A 343 6.66 -14.84 -15.97
N PRO A 344 7.21 -15.95 -16.51
CA PRO A 344 6.68 -17.29 -16.25
C PRO A 344 6.64 -17.64 -14.75
N ALA A 345 7.69 -17.30 -13.99
CA ALA A 345 7.73 -17.53 -12.55
C ALA A 345 6.63 -16.76 -11.81
N LEU A 346 6.42 -15.48 -12.18
CA LEU A 346 5.34 -14.66 -11.67
C LEU A 346 3.96 -15.29 -11.95
N MET A 347 3.73 -15.72 -13.19
CA MET A 347 2.45 -16.30 -13.58
C MET A 347 2.18 -17.62 -12.84
N ALA A 348 3.20 -18.48 -12.71
CA ALA A 348 3.11 -19.72 -11.93
C ALA A 348 2.76 -19.44 -10.45
N PHE A 349 3.39 -18.43 -9.85
CA PHE A 349 3.09 -18.00 -8.49
C PHE A 349 1.63 -17.52 -8.35
N LYS A 350 1.15 -16.67 -9.26
CA LYS A 350 -0.23 -16.16 -9.26
C LYS A 350 -1.27 -17.26 -9.43
N ILE A 351 -1.01 -18.23 -10.29
CA ILE A 351 -1.90 -19.39 -10.48
C ILE A 351 -1.97 -20.22 -9.19
N ARG A 352 -0.83 -20.43 -8.52
CA ARG A 352 -0.77 -21.18 -7.26
C ARG A 352 -1.51 -20.47 -6.12
N SER A 353 -1.41 -19.15 -6.03
CA SER A 353 -2.09 -18.37 -4.98
C SER A 353 -3.58 -18.13 -5.26
N ALA A 354 -4.02 -18.31 -6.50
CA ALA A 354 -5.43 -18.20 -6.87
C ALA A 354 -6.26 -19.43 -6.51
N LYS A 355 -5.64 -20.63 -6.52
CA LYS A 355 -6.21 -21.91 -6.06
C LYS A 355 -6.33 -21.93 -4.54
#